data_AF-A0A382G2K4-F1
#
_entry.id   AF-A0A382G2K4-F1
#
_cell.length_a   1.000
_cell.length_b   1.000
_cell.length_c   1.000
_cell.angle_alpha   90.00
_cell.angle_beta   90.00
_cell.angle_gamma   90.00
#
_symmetry.space_group_name_H-M   'P 1'
#
loop_
_entity.id
_entity.type
_entity.pdbx_description
1 polymer ?
#
loop_
_entity_poly.entity_id
_entity_poly.type
_entity_poly.pdbx_seq_one_letter_code
_entity_poly.pdbx_strand_id
1 'polypeptide(L)'
;GRGPALGARMVARAWSDPAYKTSLLSDGSAAAEQLKIPVDGTRLIVVENTKEVHNLIVCTLCSCYPRNILGLPPRWYKSTPYRARAVKEPRNVLKEFGTIIPNTVTIRVHDSTADMRYMVLPARPLNTKNWDEEMLAKLVTRDSMIGVTTALDAYE
;
A
#
# COMPACT_ATOMS: atom_id res chain seq x y z
N GLY A 1 -11.01 -15.66 3.33
CA GLY A 1 -11.65 -14.97 2.19
C GLY A 1 -10.66 -14.02 1.52
N ARG A 2 -10.95 -13.51 0.32
CA ARG A 2 -10.12 -12.47 -0.34
C ARG A 2 -10.03 -11.23 0.56
N GLY A 3 -8.85 -10.97 1.11
CA GLY A 3 -8.60 -9.91 2.10
C GLY A 3 -7.15 -9.44 2.04
N PRO A 4 -6.79 -8.41 2.82
CA PRO A 4 -5.49 -7.73 2.70
C PRO A 4 -4.27 -8.59 3.09
N ALA A 5 -4.49 -9.79 3.64
CA ALA A 5 -3.42 -10.68 4.07
C ALA A 5 -2.45 -11.07 2.95
N LEU A 6 -2.89 -11.14 1.69
CA LEU A 6 -2.01 -11.46 0.56
C LEU A 6 -1.03 -10.32 0.28
N GLY A 7 -1.52 -9.08 0.23
CA GLY A 7 -0.65 -7.90 0.15
C GLY A 7 0.29 -7.79 1.35
N ALA A 8 -0.20 -8.07 2.56
CA ALA A 8 0.63 -8.06 3.77
C ALA A 8 1.81 -9.05 3.70
N ARG A 9 1.58 -10.25 3.16
CA ARG A 9 2.65 -11.23 2.90
C ARG A 9 3.69 -10.71 1.91
N MET A 10 3.26 -10.03 0.84
CA MET A 10 4.18 -9.41 -0.12
C MET A 10 5.04 -8.32 0.54
N VAL A 11 4.43 -7.46 1.37
CA VAL A 11 5.15 -6.41 2.11
C VAL A 11 6.14 -7.00 3.11
N ALA A 12 5.71 -7.99 3.92
CA ALA A 12 6.57 -8.64 4.90
C ALA A 12 7.78 -9.31 4.24
N ARG A 13 7.57 -10.00 3.11
CA ARG A 13 8.66 -10.59 2.32
C ARG A 13 9.63 -9.52 1.82
N ALA A 14 9.14 -8.39 1.32
CA ALA A 14 9.98 -7.28 0.87
C ALA A 14 10.76 -6.59 2.00
N TRP A 15 10.22 -6.58 3.22
CA TRP A 15 10.95 -6.09 4.39
C TRP A 15 12.06 -7.01 4.86
N SER A 16 11.92 -8.32 4.63
CA SER A 16 12.89 -9.36 5.06
C SER A 16 13.90 -9.75 3.98
N ASP A 17 13.54 -9.63 2.70
CA ASP A 17 14.36 -10.05 1.57
C ASP A 17 14.58 -8.88 0.58
N PRO A 18 15.79 -8.28 0.56
CA PRO A 18 16.13 -7.19 -0.36
C PRO A 18 16.06 -7.55 -1.85
N ALA A 19 16.31 -8.82 -2.21
CA ALA A 19 16.24 -9.27 -3.61
C ALA A 19 14.78 -9.38 -4.06
N TYR A 20 13.91 -9.90 -3.18
CA TYR A 20 12.47 -9.88 -3.43
C TYR A 20 11.93 -8.44 -3.49
N LYS A 21 12.37 -7.54 -2.60
CA LYS A 21 12.01 -6.12 -2.67
C LYS A 21 12.36 -5.49 -4.02
N THR A 22 13.58 -5.73 -4.51
CA THR A 22 14.02 -5.23 -5.81
C THR A 22 13.13 -5.76 -6.94
N SER A 23 12.79 -7.05 -6.89
CA SER A 23 11.88 -7.68 -7.86
C SER A 23 10.48 -7.08 -7.78
N LEU A 24 9.94 -6.89 -6.57
CA LEU A 24 8.62 -6.33 -6.29
C LEU A 24 8.44 -4.91 -6.83
N LEU A 25 9.48 -4.08 -6.71
CA LEU A 25 9.44 -2.70 -7.19
C LEU A 25 9.63 -2.60 -8.71
N SER A 26 10.25 -3.61 -9.34
CA SER A 26 10.41 -3.68 -10.80
C SER A 26 9.15 -4.22 -11.48
N ASP A 27 8.60 -5.32 -10.98
CA ASP A 27 7.39 -5.96 -11.49
C ASP A 27 6.58 -6.56 -10.33
N GLY A 28 5.55 -5.82 -9.90
CA GLY A 28 4.68 -6.24 -8.80
C GLY A 28 3.87 -7.49 -9.13
N SER A 29 3.53 -7.70 -10.40
CA SER A 29 2.75 -8.86 -10.84
C SER A 29 3.60 -10.12 -10.77
N ALA A 30 4.81 -10.10 -11.35
CA ALA A 30 5.73 -11.23 -11.30
C ALA A 30 6.13 -11.57 -9.85
N ALA A 31 6.35 -10.56 -8.99
CA ALA A 31 6.66 -10.79 -7.58
C ALA A 31 5.49 -11.44 -6.81
N ALA A 32 4.23 -11.05 -7.09
CA ALA A 32 3.06 -11.71 -6.52
C ALA A 32 3.00 -13.21 -6.89
N GLU A 33 3.30 -13.54 -8.15
CA GLU A 33 3.31 -14.91 -8.64
C GLU A 33 4.38 -15.79 -7.97
N GLN A 34 5.55 -15.24 -7.62
CA GLN A 34 6.57 -15.96 -6.83
C GLN A 34 6.01 -16.46 -5.48
N LEU A 35 5.05 -15.74 -4.89
CA LEU A 35 4.37 -16.11 -3.66
C LEU A 35 3.06 -16.88 -3.88
N LYS A 36 2.78 -17.29 -5.12
CA LYS A 36 1.55 -17.96 -5.56
C LYS A 36 0.29 -17.12 -5.29
N ILE A 37 0.42 -15.79 -5.39
CA ILE A 37 -0.69 -14.85 -5.22
C ILE A 37 -1.26 -14.54 -6.61
N PRO A 38 -2.55 -14.80 -6.87
CA PRO A 38 -3.14 -14.57 -8.18
C PRO A 38 -3.29 -13.07 -8.46
N VAL A 39 -2.89 -12.64 -9.66
CA VAL A 39 -3.07 -11.27 -10.15
C VAL A 39 -4.16 -11.14 -11.22
N ASP A 40 -4.61 -12.26 -11.82
CA ASP A 40 -5.68 -12.36 -12.83
C ASP A 40 -5.61 -11.28 -13.92
N GLY A 41 -4.45 -11.17 -14.58
CA GLY A 41 -4.23 -10.19 -15.66
C GLY A 41 -4.09 -8.74 -15.18
N THR A 42 -4.14 -8.48 -13.87
CA THR A 42 -3.86 -7.16 -13.31
C THR A 42 -2.38 -6.84 -13.45
N ARG A 43 -2.05 -5.70 -14.06
CA ARG A 43 -0.71 -5.11 -13.99
C ARG A 43 -0.54 -4.38 -12.65
N LEU A 44 0.12 -5.03 -11.70
CA LEU A 44 0.37 -4.48 -10.38
C LEU A 44 1.65 -3.63 -10.37
N ILE A 45 1.53 -2.40 -9.88
CA ILE A 45 2.67 -1.52 -9.62
C ILE A 45 2.76 -1.31 -8.11
N VAL A 46 3.93 -1.60 -7.55
CA VAL A 46 4.21 -1.34 -6.13
C VAL A 46 5.03 -0.07 -5.99
N VAL A 47 4.55 0.85 -5.15
CA VAL A 47 5.18 2.15 -4.93
C VAL A 47 5.71 2.24 -3.50
N GLU A 48 7.00 2.53 -3.35
CA GLU A 48 7.67 2.50 -2.05
C GLU A 48 7.55 3.84 -1.31
N ASN A 49 7.15 3.76 -0.04
CA ASN A 49 7.34 4.87 0.90
C ASN A 49 8.78 4.91 1.41
N THR A 50 9.41 6.07 1.29
CA THR A 50 10.77 6.34 1.79
C THR A 50 10.72 7.42 2.88
N LYS A 51 11.88 7.85 3.38
CA LYS A 51 11.95 8.98 4.31
C LYS A 51 11.53 10.31 3.66
N GLU A 52 11.62 10.40 2.34
CA GLU A 52 11.37 11.59 1.54
C GLU A 52 10.04 11.55 0.78
N VAL A 53 9.45 10.36 0.60
CA VAL A 53 8.24 10.16 -0.22
C VAL A 53 7.21 9.31 0.51
N HIS A 54 5.97 9.81 0.57
CA HIS A 54 4.79 9.05 0.99
C HIS A 54 3.83 8.90 -0.19
N ASN A 55 3.42 7.69 -0.51
CA ASN A 55 2.50 7.40 -1.61
C ASN A 55 1.07 7.24 -1.08
N LEU A 56 0.10 7.68 -1.89
CA LEU A 56 -1.33 7.58 -1.61
C LEU A 56 -2.04 7.12 -2.89
N ILE A 57 -2.92 6.12 -2.81
CA ILE A 57 -3.60 5.55 -3.98
C ILE A 57 -5.07 5.94 -3.99
N VAL A 58 -5.58 6.38 -5.14
CA VAL A 58 -6.99 6.70 -5.35
C VAL A 58 -7.46 6.21 -6.72
N CYS A 59 -8.78 6.14 -6.91
CA CYS A 59 -9.39 6.07 -8.23
C CYS A 59 -10.46 7.17 -8.30
N THR A 60 -10.10 8.32 -8.85
CA THR A 60 -10.99 9.50 -8.87
C THR A 60 -12.27 9.23 -9.67
N LEU A 61 -12.17 8.44 -10.74
CA LEU A 61 -13.27 8.15 -11.66
C LEU A 61 -14.27 7.13 -11.12
N CYS A 62 -13.84 6.15 -10.34
CA CYS A 62 -14.74 5.09 -9.85
C CYS A 62 -14.25 4.42 -8.55
N SER A 63 -13.59 3.27 -8.67
CA SER A 63 -13.16 2.41 -7.55
C SER A 63 -12.14 1.34 -7.94
N CYS A 64 -11.32 1.59 -8.97
CA CYS A 64 -10.25 0.68 -9.40
C CYS A 64 -9.36 0.30 -8.22
N TYR A 65 -9.11 -1.00 -8.03
CA TYR A 65 -8.46 -1.53 -6.82
C TYR A 65 -7.87 -2.93 -7.08
N PRO A 66 -6.70 -3.30 -6.52
CA PRO A 66 -6.09 -4.62 -6.69
C PRO A 66 -6.81 -5.70 -5.85
N ARG A 67 -8.02 -6.09 -6.27
CA ARG A 67 -8.94 -6.90 -5.44
C ARG A 67 -8.43 -8.28 -5.05
N ASN A 68 -7.62 -8.90 -5.90
CA ASN A 68 -7.05 -10.22 -5.61
C ASN A 68 -5.95 -10.18 -4.55
N ILE A 69 -5.38 -9.00 -4.30
CA ILE A 69 -4.27 -8.81 -3.36
C ILE A 69 -4.77 -8.17 -2.06
N LEU A 70 -5.61 -7.13 -2.18
CA LEU A 70 -6.06 -6.32 -1.06
C LEU A 70 -7.53 -6.56 -0.64
N GLY A 71 -8.25 -7.45 -1.33
CA GLY A 71 -9.68 -7.69 -1.11
C GLY A 71 -10.57 -6.60 -1.71
N LEU A 72 -11.81 -6.49 -1.23
CA LEU A 72 -12.72 -5.44 -1.71
C LEU A 72 -12.31 -4.05 -1.17
N PRO A 73 -12.41 -2.99 -1.98
CA PRO A 73 -12.10 -1.65 -1.52
C PRO A 73 -13.07 -1.22 -0.40
N PRO A 74 -12.58 -0.53 0.64
CA PRO A 74 -13.42 -0.06 1.73
C PRO A 74 -14.45 0.97 1.24
N ARG A 75 -15.52 1.17 2.03
CA ARG A 75 -16.59 2.11 1.68
C ARG A 75 -16.07 3.53 1.45
N TRP A 76 -15.14 3.99 2.29
CA TRP A 76 -14.55 5.33 2.19
C TRP A 76 -13.75 5.51 0.89
N TYR A 77 -13.07 4.47 0.39
CA TYR A 77 -12.29 4.56 -0.85
C TYR A 77 -13.16 4.87 -2.07
N LYS A 78 -14.39 4.34 -2.07
CA LYS A 78 -15.38 4.56 -3.14
C LYS A 78 -16.13 5.89 -3.01
N SER A 79 -15.99 6.57 -1.87
CA SER A 79 -16.78 7.75 -1.54
C SER A 79 -16.31 8.98 -2.32
N THR A 80 -17.25 9.85 -2.67
CA THR A 80 -16.95 11.13 -3.33
C THR A 80 -15.99 12.00 -2.51
N PRO A 81 -16.12 12.12 -1.16
CA PRO A 81 -15.18 12.91 -0.37
C PRO A 81 -13.73 12.47 -0.54
N TYR A 82 -13.45 11.17 -0.44
CA TYR A 82 -12.08 10.67 -0.62
C TYR A 82 -11.57 10.91 -2.04
N ARG A 83 -12.37 10.50 -3.03
CA ARG A 83 -12.00 10.55 -4.46
C ARG A 83 -11.72 11.98 -4.94
N ALA A 84 -12.52 12.95 -4.53
CA ALA A 84 -12.36 14.34 -4.96
C ALA A 84 -11.19 15.06 -4.26
N ARG A 85 -10.91 14.70 -3.00
CA ARG A 85 -9.96 15.43 -2.15
C ARG A 85 -8.56 14.83 -2.15
N ALA A 86 -8.41 13.52 -2.32
CA ALA A 86 -7.10 12.85 -2.29
C ALA A 86 -6.09 13.45 -3.30
N VAL A 87 -6.55 13.92 -4.45
CA VAL A 87 -5.70 14.55 -5.48
C VAL A 87 -5.50 16.06 -5.31
N LYS A 88 -6.27 16.73 -4.44
CA LYS A 88 -6.25 18.19 -4.25
C LYS A 88 -5.62 18.61 -2.94
N GLU A 89 -5.96 17.90 -1.87
CA GLU A 89 -5.55 18.20 -0.50
C GLU A 89 -5.13 16.92 0.25
N PRO A 90 -4.19 16.12 -0.29
CA PRO A 90 -3.83 14.82 0.26
C PRO A 90 -3.43 14.88 1.73
N ARG A 91 -2.71 15.93 2.17
CA ARG A 91 -2.32 16.09 3.59
C ARG A 91 -3.52 16.18 4.52
N ASN A 92 -4.58 16.91 4.12
CA ASN A 92 -5.79 17.05 4.93
C ASN A 92 -6.53 15.72 5.02
N VAL A 93 -6.65 15.00 3.89
CA VAL A 93 -7.23 13.66 3.87
C VAL A 93 -6.46 12.71 4.80
N LEU A 94 -5.13 12.66 4.70
CA LEU A 94 -4.31 11.81 5.57
C LEU A 94 -4.49 12.15 7.06
N LYS A 95 -4.59 13.44 7.40
CA LYS A 95 -4.83 13.90 8.77
C LYS A 95 -6.16 13.38 9.33
N GLU A 96 -7.21 13.27 8.51
CA GLU A 96 -8.50 12.69 8.91
C GLU A 96 -8.41 11.18 9.20
N PHE A 97 -7.46 10.48 8.58
CA PHE A 97 -7.09 9.10 8.93
C PHE A 97 -6.10 9.02 10.10
N GLY A 98 -5.79 10.14 10.76
CA GLY A 98 -4.83 10.20 11.87
C GLY A 98 -3.35 10.22 11.44
N THR A 99 -3.06 10.33 10.14
CA THR A 99 -1.70 10.25 9.61
C THR A 99 -1.17 11.63 9.26
N ILE A 100 -0.20 12.10 10.04
CA ILE A 100 0.42 13.42 9.87
C ILE A 100 1.75 13.24 9.14
N ILE A 101 1.78 13.63 7.86
CA ILE A 101 3.00 13.60 7.05
C ILE A 101 3.69 14.97 7.10
N PRO A 102 4.96 15.06 7.52
CA PRO A 102 5.71 16.32 7.57
C PRO A 102 5.74 17.05 6.23
N ASN A 103 5.80 18.39 6.25
CA ASN A 103 5.85 19.21 5.04
C ASN A 103 7.10 18.94 4.18
N THR A 104 8.18 18.44 4.79
CA THR A 104 9.41 18.04 4.11
C THR A 104 9.30 16.74 3.32
N VAL A 105 8.29 15.92 3.60
CA VAL A 105 8.03 14.65 2.88
C VAL A 105 7.10 14.92 1.71
N THR A 106 7.50 14.52 0.50
CA THR A 106 6.68 14.64 -0.70
C THR A 106 5.54 13.63 -0.66
N ILE A 107 4.31 14.05 -0.91
CA ILE A 107 3.20 13.11 -1.12
C ILE A 107 2.98 12.90 -2.61
N ARG A 108 3.06 11.64 -3.05
CA ARG A 108 2.75 11.24 -4.44
C ARG A 108 1.41 10.52 -4.47
N VAL A 109 0.46 11.12 -5.17
CA VAL A 109 -0.88 10.54 -5.33
C VAL A 109 -0.94 9.78 -6.65
N HIS A 110 -1.29 8.50 -6.58
CA HIS A 110 -1.43 7.61 -7.73
C HIS A 110 -2.91 7.40 -8.04
N ASP A 111 -3.37 8.01 -9.14
CA ASP A 111 -4.75 7.88 -9.59
C ASP A 111 -4.90 6.73 -10.58
N SER A 112 -5.73 5.75 -10.22
CA SER A 112 -5.95 4.51 -10.98
C SER A 112 -6.94 4.73 -12.13
N THR A 113 -6.50 5.48 -13.14
CA THR A 113 -7.29 5.87 -14.33
C THR A 113 -7.20 4.89 -15.49
N ALA A 114 -6.23 3.99 -15.48
CA ALA A 114 -5.97 2.98 -16.51
C ALA A 114 -6.03 1.55 -15.93
N ASP A 115 -5.52 0.57 -16.66
CA ASP A 115 -5.58 -0.85 -16.28
C ASP A 115 -4.56 -1.25 -15.20
N MET A 116 -3.64 -0.35 -14.86
CA MET A 116 -2.68 -0.55 -13.77
C MET A 116 -3.39 -0.49 -12.41
N ARG A 117 -2.95 -1.32 -11.47
CA ARG A 117 -3.38 -1.24 -10.07
C ARG A 117 -2.17 -0.98 -9.20
N TYR A 118 -2.33 -0.08 -8.24
CA TYR A 118 -1.25 0.29 -7.33
C TYR A 118 -1.42 -0.41 -5.99
N MET A 119 -0.29 -0.67 -5.33
CA MET A 119 -0.20 -1.01 -3.91
C MET A 119 0.99 -0.25 -3.32
N VAL A 120 0.82 0.32 -2.13
CA VAL A 120 1.93 0.95 -1.40
C VAL A 120 2.74 -0.13 -0.69
N LEU A 121 4.07 -0.06 -0.80
CA LEU A 121 5.01 -0.71 0.11
C LEU A 121 5.30 0.28 1.25
N PRO A 122 4.66 0.14 2.43
CA PRO A 122 4.92 1.04 3.55
C PRO A 122 6.36 0.85 4.07
N ALA A 123 6.89 1.88 4.73
CA ALA A 123 8.17 1.77 5.42
C ALA A 123 8.09 0.75 6.57
N ARG A 124 9.14 -0.06 6.74
CA ARG A 124 9.24 -1.03 7.84
C ARG A 124 9.29 -0.28 9.18
N PRO A 125 8.42 -0.58 10.15
CA PRO A 125 8.47 0.01 11.48
C PRO A 125 9.81 -0.26 12.18
N LEU A 126 10.25 0.69 12.99
CA LEU A 126 11.45 0.53 13.82
C LEU A 126 11.28 -0.65 14.79
N ASN A 127 12.41 -1.19 15.27
CA ASN A 127 12.45 -2.25 16.29
C ASN A 127 11.84 -3.60 15.89
N THR A 128 11.67 -3.81 14.59
CA THR A 128 11.21 -5.09 14.03
C THR A 128 12.34 -5.92 13.42
N LYS A 129 13.62 -5.53 13.56
CA LYS A 129 14.76 -6.09 12.79
C LYS A 129 14.83 -7.63 12.81
N ASN A 130 14.56 -8.23 13.97
CA ASN A 130 14.67 -9.68 14.18
C ASN A 130 13.33 -10.43 14.07
N TRP A 131 12.27 -9.74 13.65
CA TRP A 131 10.95 -10.36 13.48
C TRP A 131 10.93 -11.22 12.22
N ASP A 132 10.24 -12.36 12.29
CA ASP A 132 9.95 -13.18 11.12
C ASP A 132 8.87 -12.53 10.23
N GLU A 133 8.66 -13.11 9.04
CA GLU A 133 7.68 -12.58 8.08
C GLU A 133 6.24 -12.64 8.60
N GLU A 134 5.89 -13.60 9.45
CA GLU A 134 4.53 -13.72 9.99
C GLU A 134 4.22 -12.61 10.99
N MET A 135 5.17 -12.30 11.88
CA MET A 135 5.08 -11.18 12.81
C MET A 135 5.06 -9.85 12.05
N LEU A 136 5.91 -9.68 11.05
CA LEU A 136 5.94 -8.47 10.22
C LEU A 136 4.63 -8.25 9.47
N ALA A 137 4.03 -9.30 8.91
CA ALA A 137 2.77 -9.20 8.19
C ALA A 137 1.62 -8.68 9.06
N LYS A 138 1.65 -8.91 10.39
CA LYS A 138 0.64 -8.38 11.33
C LYS A 138 0.68 -6.86 11.45
N LEU A 139 1.81 -6.22 11.16
CA LEU A 139 1.95 -4.75 11.18
C LEU A 139 1.42 -4.09 9.90
N VAL A 140 1.19 -4.88 8.85
CA VAL A 140 0.75 -4.38 7.55
C VAL A 140 -0.77 -4.37 7.49
N THR A 141 -1.36 -3.19 7.48
CA THR A 141 -2.81 -3.02 7.36
C THR A 141 -3.21 -2.82 5.90
N ARG A 142 -4.50 -3.01 5.60
CA ARG A 142 -5.06 -2.60 4.30
C ARG A 142 -4.78 -1.12 4.04
N ASP A 143 -4.95 -0.30 5.06
CA ASP A 143 -4.91 1.16 4.96
C ASP A 143 -3.48 1.66 4.75
N SER A 144 -2.47 0.96 5.29
CA SER A 144 -1.05 1.23 5.00
C SER A 144 -0.65 0.84 3.58
N MET A 145 -1.27 -0.19 3.00
CA MET A 145 -1.07 -0.58 1.60
C MET A 145 -1.86 0.27 0.60
N ILE A 146 -2.82 1.08 1.06
CA ILE A 146 -3.44 2.16 0.27
C ILE A 146 -2.64 3.48 0.43
N GLY A 147 -1.94 3.62 1.55
CA GLY A 147 -1.17 4.80 1.90
C GLY A 147 -1.96 5.86 2.66
N VAL A 148 -3.14 5.54 3.21
CA VAL A 148 -3.86 6.47 4.10
C VAL A 148 -3.33 6.44 5.53
N THR A 149 -2.64 5.37 5.91
CA THR A 149 -1.89 5.26 7.17
C THR A 149 -0.45 4.80 6.94
N THR A 150 0.38 4.85 7.98
CA THR A 150 1.62 4.06 8.05
C THR A 150 1.30 2.62 8.46
N ALA A 151 2.30 1.73 8.39
CA ALA A 151 2.21 0.43 9.07
C ALA A 151 2.08 0.64 10.58
N LEU A 152 1.53 -0.35 11.29
CA LEU A 152 1.42 -0.30 12.75
C LEU A 152 2.81 -0.26 13.38
N ASP A 153 2.93 0.48 14.47
CA ASP A 153 4.14 0.50 15.27
C ASP A 153 4.28 -0.83 16.05
N ALA A 154 5.53 -1.24 16.30
CA ALA A 154 5.83 -2.48 17.01
C ALA A 154 5.71 -2.36 18.55
N TYR A 155 5.17 -1.24 19.05
CA TYR A 155 5.14 -0.87 20.47
C TYR A 155 3.73 -0.71 21.07
N GLU A 156 2.69 -1.02 20.31
CA GLU A 156 1.32 -1.11 20.84
C GLU A 156 0.90 -2.55 21.13
#